data_AF-A0A7J4PTI8-F1
#
_entry.id   AF-A0A7J4PTI8-F1
#
_cell.length_a   1.000
_cell.length_b   1.000
_cell.length_c   1.000
_cell.angle_alpha   90.00
_cell.angle_beta   90.00
_cell.angle_gamma   90.00
#
_symmetry.space_group_name_H-M   'P 1'
#
loop_
_entity.id
_entity.type
_entity.pdbx_description
1 polymer ?
#
loop_
_entity_poly.entity_id
_entity_poly.type
_entity_poly.pdbx_seq_one_letter_code
_entity_poly.pdbx_strand_id
1 'polypeptide(L)'
;MDFEEGGQDQRNIDELAETLYSCISFRKGDRPDLERLKSLFIEDGMLINNNDDPLIMTIDQFAAAIDQQLSSESLESFSETEGCKQD
;
A
#
# COMPACT_ATOMS: atom_id res chain seq x y z
N MET A 1 17.11 30.49 12.94
CA MET A 1 17.22 29.20 12.23
C MET A 1 16.16 28.33 12.85
N ASP A 2 14.97 28.37 12.25
CA ASP A 2 13.82 27.58 12.67
C ASP A 2 14.04 26.14 12.24
N PHE A 3 14.32 25.27 13.21
CA PHE A 3 14.40 23.82 13.03
C PHE A 3 12.99 23.21 13.17
N GLU A 4 12.00 23.76 12.48
CA GLU A 4 10.61 23.28 12.53
C GLU A 4 10.23 22.39 11.32
N GLU A 5 11.08 22.26 10.30
CA GLU A 5 10.74 21.51 9.07
C GLU A 5 10.61 19.98 9.29
N GLY A 6 11.51 19.36 10.06
CA GLY A 6 11.54 17.88 10.20
C GLY A 6 10.31 17.25 10.86
N GLY A 7 9.54 18.02 11.65
CA GLY A 7 8.32 17.53 12.31
C GLY A 7 7.07 17.56 11.43
N GLN A 8 7.09 18.32 10.32
CA GLN A 8 5.99 18.36 9.36
C GLN A 8 6.15 17.24 8.33
N ASP A 9 7.37 17.01 7.84
CA ASP A 9 7.66 15.92 6.91
C ASP A 9 7.35 14.55 7.51
N GLN A 10 7.72 14.33 8.78
CA GLN A 10 7.42 13.08 9.47
C GLN A 10 5.90 12.81 9.53
N ARG A 11 5.10 13.82 9.89
CA ARG A 11 3.63 13.69 9.93
C ARG A 11 3.04 13.38 8.56
N ASN A 12 3.53 14.05 7.51
CA ASN A 12 3.09 13.78 6.14
C ASN A 12 3.39 12.33 5.72
N ILE A 13 4.55 11.78 6.13
CA ILE A 13 4.91 10.38 5.87
C ILE A 13 3.99 9.43 6.64
N ASP A 14 3.74 9.69 7.92
CA ASP A 14 2.85 8.87 8.75
C ASP A 14 1.41 8.86 8.18
N GLU A 15 0.89 10.01 7.76
CA GLU A 15 -0.43 10.13 7.13
C GLU A 15 -0.52 9.41 5.78
N LEU A 16 0.56 9.45 4.99
CA LEU A 16 0.65 8.73 3.72
C LEU A 16 0.68 7.21 3.94
N ALA A 17 1.46 6.75 4.93
CA ALA A 17 1.54 5.34 5.30
C ALA A 17 0.19 4.81 5.81
N GLU A 18 -0.47 5.55 6.72
CA GLU A 18 -1.80 5.19 7.22
C GLU A 18 -2.82 5.11 6.06
N THR A 19 -2.76 6.06 5.13
CA THR A 19 -3.62 6.06 3.94
C THR A 19 -3.36 4.84 3.06
N LEU A 20 -2.09 4.48 2.83
CA LEU A 20 -1.72 3.28 2.09
C LEU A 20 -2.31 2.02 2.74
N TYR A 21 -2.12 1.87 4.06
CA TYR A 21 -2.64 0.73 4.81
C TYR A 21 -4.15 0.65 4.78
N SER A 22 -4.85 1.78 4.88
CA SER A 22 -6.30 1.83 4.77
C SER A 22 -6.82 1.40 3.39
N CYS A 23 -6.05 1.59 2.32
CA CYS A 23 -6.49 1.22 0.96
C CYS A 23 -6.37 -0.30 0.73
N ILE A 24 -5.33 -0.92 1.28
CA ILE A 24 -5.04 -2.35 1.08
C ILE A 24 -5.65 -3.24 2.17
N SER A 25 -6.02 -2.69 3.33
CA SER A 25 -6.62 -3.46 4.42
C SER A 25 -8.12 -3.60 4.23
N PHE A 26 -8.60 -4.83 4.05
CA PHE A 26 -10.02 -5.12 3.86
C PHE A 26 -10.43 -6.41 4.58
N ARG A 27 -11.68 -6.43 5.04
CA ARG A 27 -12.28 -7.59 5.70
C ARG A 27 -12.81 -8.58 4.68
N LYS A 28 -13.07 -9.80 5.15
CA LYS A 28 -13.72 -10.83 4.34
C LYS A 28 -15.09 -10.37 3.85
N GLY A 29 -15.22 -10.26 2.52
CA GLY A 29 -16.42 -9.77 1.84
C GLY A 29 -16.37 -8.28 1.44
N ASP A 30 -15.38 -7.53 1.90
CA ASP A 30 -15.10 -6.16 1.46
C ASP A 30 -14.08 -6.15 0.32
N ARG A 31 -14.05 -5.06 -0.46
CA ARG A 31 -13.05 -4.83 -1.51
C ARG A 31 -12.12 -3.68 -1.12
N PRO A 32 -10.79 -3.80 -1.37
CA PRO A 32 -9.87 -2.68 -1.22
C PRO A 32 -10.20 -1.56 -2.19
N ASP A 33 -9.90 -0.32 -1.78
CA ASP A 33 -10.06 0.87 -2.63
C ASP A 33 -8.85 1.02 -3.56
N LEU A 34 -8.87 0.25 -4.65
CA LEU A 34 -7.78 0.20 -5.62
C LEU A 34 -7.60 1.51 -6.40
N GLU A 35 -8.66 2.31 -6.56
CA GLU A 35 -8.55 3.63 -7.20
C GLU A 35 -7.80 4.60 -6.30
N ARG A 36 -8.16 4.65 -5.01
CA ARG A 36 -7.43 5.44 -4.03
C ARG A 36 -5.99 4.97 -3.87
N LEU A 37 -5.75 3.65 -3.87
CA LEU A 37 -4.40 3.09 -3.83
C LEU A 37 -3.52 3.63 -4.97
N LYS A 38 -4.01 3.62 -6.22
CA LYS A 38 -3.27 4.12 -7.38
C LYS A 38 -2.90 5.60 -7.23
N SER A 39 -3.79 6.40 -6.65
CA SER A 39 -3.57 7.84 -6.47
C SER A 39 -2.43 8.19 -5.50
N LEU A 40 -1.98 7.24 -4.67
CA LEU A 40 -0.87 7.43 -3.74
C LEU A 40 0.50 7.32 -4.42
N PHE A 41 0.55 6.77 -5.64
CA PHE A 41 1.78 6.57 -6.37
C PHE A 41 1.95 7.65 -7.44
N ILE A 42 3.21 7.98 -7.71
CA ILE A 42 3.56 8.78 -8.88
C ILE A 42 3.28 7.98 -10.16
N GLU A 43 3.00 8.68 -11.26
CA GLU A 43 2.54 8.08 -12.52
C GLU A 43 3.46 6.95 -13.05
N ASP A 44 4.78 7.16 -12.99
CA ASP A 44 5.80 6.16 -13.41
C ASP A 44 6.38 5.35 -12.24
N GLY A 45 5.66 5.26 -11.11
CA GLY A 45 6.07 4.51 -9.94
C GLY A 45 6.17 3.01 -10.23
N MET A 46 7.28 2.38 -9.83
CA MET A 46 7.49 0.94 -9.98
C MET A 46 7.49 0.25 -8.62
N LEU A 47 6.78 -0.88 -8.55
CA LEU A 47 6.84 -1.84 -7.46
C LEU A 47 7.81 -2.94 -7.86
N ILE A 48 8.81 -3.18 -7.01
CA ILE A 48 9.84 -4.19 -7.26
C ILE A 48 9.84 -5.19 -6.12
N ASN A 49 9.48 -6.43 -6.42
CA ASN A 49 9.58 -7.55 -5.51
C ASN A 49 10.88 -8.32 -5.81
N ASN A 50 11.87 -8.15 -4.94
CA ASN A 50 13.21 -8.74 -5.08
C ASN A 50 13.30 -10.18 -4.57
N ASN A 51 12.43 -11.07 -5.05
CA ASN A 51 12.58 -12.52 -4.87
C ASN A 51 13.70 -13.07 -5.78
N ASP A 52 13.94 -14.39 -5.75
CA ASP A 52 14.96 -15.05 -6.60
C ASP A 52 14.82 -14.73 -8.11
N ASP A 53 13.59 -14.47 -8.56
CA ASP A 53 13.29 -13.84 -9.86
C ASP A 53 12.60 -12.50 -9.59
N PRO A 54 13.25 -11.35 -9.87
CA PRO A 54 12.72 -10.04 -9.51
C PRO A 54 11.48 -9.71 -10.34
N LEU A 55 10.36 -9.53 -9.66
CA LEU A 55 9.12 -9.09 -10.29
C LEU A 55 9.05 -7.56 -10.24
N ILE A 56 9.03 -6.93 -11.41
CA ILE A 56 8.85 -5.48 -11.56
C ILE A 56 7.47 -5.25 -12.15
N MET A 57 6.67 -4.41 -11.51
CA MET A 57 5.33 -4.09 -11.98
C MET A 57 4.92 -2.66 -11.66
N THR A 58 4.01 -2.11 -12.44
CA THR A 58 3.37 -0.82 -12.15
C THR A 58 2.29 -0.97 -11.09
N ILE A 59 1.87 0.14 -10.48
CA ILE A 59 0.75 0.12 -9.54
C ILE A 59 -0.55 -0.36 -10.18
N ASP A 60 -0.78 -0.06 -11.47
CA ASP A 60 -1.92 -0.57 -12.22
C ASP A 60 -1.89 -2.09 -12.38
N GLN A 61 -0.72 -2.66 -12.70
CA GLN A 61 -0.54 -4.09 -12.80
C GLN A 61 -0.76 -4.78 -11.46
N PHE A 62 -0.29 -4.16 -10.37
CA PHE A 62 -0.51 -4.67 -9.02
C PHE A 62 -2.00 -4.64 -8.65
N ALA A 63 -2.68 -3.52 -8.86
CA ALA A 63 -4.11 -3.39 -8.60
C ALA A 63 -4.94 -4.40 -9.41
N ALA A 64 -4.61 -4.62 -10.68
CA ALA A 64 -5.26 -5.64 -11.51
C ALA A 64 -5.05 -7.05 -10.98
N ALA A 65 -3.84 -7.37 -10.50
CA ALA A 65 -3.54 -8.67 -9.89
C ALA A 65 -4.31 -8.90 -8.58
N ILE A 66 -4.52 -7.85 -7.76
CA ILE A 66 -5.35 -7.94 -6.55
C ILE A 66 -6.83 -8.16 -6.91
N ASP A 67 -7.38 -7.40 -7.86
CA ASP A 67 -8.78 -7.57 -8.30
C ASP A 67 -9.04 -8.97 -8.87
N GLN A 68 -8.08 -9.51 -9.62
CA GLN A 68 -8.15 -10.88 -10.13
C GLN A 68 -8.12 -11.92 -9.00
N GLN A 69 -7.28 -11.76 -7.98
CA GLN A 69 -7.19 -12.68 -6.85
C GLN A 69 -8.45 -12.66 -5.97
N LEU A 70 -9.05 -11.49 -5.77
CA LEU A 70 -10.33 -11.33 -5.09
C LEU A 70 -11.48 -12.01 -5.84
N SER A 71 -11.50 -11.83 -7.17
CA SER A 71 -12.52 -12.44 -8.04
C SER A 71 -12.41 -13.96 -8.12
N SER A 72 -11.24 -14.51 -7.81
CA SER A 72 -10.96 -15.94 -7.86
C SER A 72 -11.12 -16.65 -6.51
N GLU A 73 -11.66 -15.98 -5.48
CA GLU A 73 -11.77 -16.45 -4.07
C GLU A 73 -10.44 -16.90 -3.44
N SER A 74 -9.30 -16.54 -4.05
CA SER A 74 -7.97 -16.92 -3.56
C SER A 74 -7.46 -15.98 -2.46
N LEU A 75 -8.04 -14.80 -2.32
CA LEU A 75 -7.70 -13.80 -1.31
C LEU A 75 -8.98 -13.40 -0.58
N GLU A 76 -9.15 -13.88 0.65
CA GLU A 76 -10.37 -13.62 1.41
C GLU A 76 -10.26 -12.38 2.31
N SER A 77 -9.05 -11.99 2.72
CA SER A 77 -8.82 -10.81 3.57
C SER A 77 -7.34 -10.45 3.56
N PHE A 78 -7.03 -9.15 3.66
CA PHE A 78 -5.66 -8.66 3.85
C PHE A 78 -5.66 -7.58 4.94
N SER A 79 -4.66 -7.63 5.82
CA SER A 79 -4.49 -6.63 6.88
C SER A 79 -2.99 -6.45 7.12
N GLU A 80 -2.50 -5.24 6.88
CA GLU A 80 -1.15 -4.82 7.28
C GLU A 80 -1.28 -3.71 8.34
N THR A 81 -0.40 -3.73 9.32
CA THR A 81 -0.38 -2.77 10.43
C THR A 81 1.07 -2.53 10.79
N GLU A 82 1.45 -1.28 11.02
CA GLU A 82 2.75 -0.95 11.58
C GLU A 82 2.87 -1.58 12.97
N GLY A 83 3.74 -2.58 13.09
CA GLY A 83 4.04 -3.22 14.35
C GLY A 83 4.84 -2.28 15.22
N CYS A 84 4.22 -1.74 16.27
CA CYS A 84 4.97 -1.31 17.45
C CYS A 84 5.76 -2.53 17.93
N LYS A 85 7.10 -2.47 17.88
CA LYS A 85 7.96 -3.48 18.50
C LYS A 85 7.56 -3.55 19.98
N GLN A 86 6.92 -4.64 20.38
CA GLN A 86 6.79 -4.98 21.80
C GLN A 86 8.19 -5.40 22.27
N ASP A 87 8.76 -4.56 23.15
CA ASP A 87 9.93 -4.87 23.99
C ASP A 87 9.55 -5.92 25.04
#